data_AF-B4L8B2-F1
#
_entry.id   AF-B4L8B2-F1
#
_cell.length_a   1.000
_cell.length_b   1.000
_cell.length_c   1.000
_cell.angle_alpha   90.00
_cell.angle_beta   90.00
_cell.angle_gamma   90.00
#
_symmetry.space_group_name_H-M   'P 1'
#
loop_
_entity.id
_entity.type
_entity.pdbx_description
1 polymer ?
#
loop_
_entity_poly.entity_id
_entity_poly.type
_entity_poly.pdbx_seq_one_letter_code
_entity_poly.pdbx_strand_id
1 'polypeptide(L)'
;MPQYVPITGFKQLEDALKVHAKNNCLIYMYFFGEKDSTGRSWCPDCVAVEDLVETAFREYSHPNSLIYTVNVGDRTAWKDKSPANKFRLPPFNLTVIPALLRWNNSERLDGDQLLKPDLLKLFFDEAKSQSATDNTIPCK
;
A
#
# COMPACT_ATOMS: atom_id res chain seq x y z
N MET A 1 -17.62 2.52 -1.32
CA MET A 1 -16.33 2.85 -1.98
C MET A 1 -15.27 2.70 -0.91
N PRO A 2 -14.11 2.13 -1.24
CA PRO A 2 -13.07 1.91 -0.23
C PRO A 2 -12.68 3.25 0.41
N GLN A 3 -12.34 3.20 1.69
CA GLN A 3 -11.94 4.41 2.42
C GLN A 3 -10.43 4.60 2.26
N TYR A 4 -10.03 5.78 1.79
CA TYR A 4 -8.63 6.18 1.66
C TYR A 4 -8.16 6.87 2.94
N VAL A 5 -7.00 6.43 3.44
CA VAL A 5 -6.35 7.02 4.61
C VAL A 5 -4.95 7.47 4.19
N PRO A 6 -4.69 8.78 4.10
CA PRO A 6 -3.36 9.29 3.81
C PRO A 6 -2.45 9.14 5.04
N ILE A 7 -1.26 8.60 4.81
CA ILE A 7 -0.28 8.30 5.84
C ILE A 7 1.08 8.85 5.41
N THR A 8 1.73 9.60 6.31
CA THR A 8 3.06 10.16 6.11
C THR A 8 4.03 9.56 7.11
N GLY A 9 4.99 8.80 6.60
CA GLY A 9 6.05 8.18 7.39
C GLY A 9 5.63 6.96 8.21
N PHE A 10 6.63 6.28 8.75
CA PHE A 10 6.46 4.97 9.38
C PHE A 10 5.66 5.03 10.69
N LYS A 11 5.85 6.09 11.50
CA LYS A 11 5.18 6.22 12.79
C LYS A 11 3.66 6.29 12.64
N GLN A 12 3.19 7.12 11.70
CA GLN A 12 1.75 7.24 11.43
C GLN A 12 1.18 5.93 10.87
N LEU A 13 1.95 5.20 10.05
CA LEU A 13 1.55 3.88 9.57
C LEU A 13 1.37 2.89 10.74
N GLU A 14 2.34 2.83 11.64
CA GLU A 14 2.30 1.96 12.81
C GLU A 14 1.09 2.26 13.70
N ASP A 15 0.81 3.54 13.95
CA ASP A 15 -0.32 3.95 14.78
C ASP A 15 -1.67 3.65 14.09
N ALA A 16 -1.78 3.86 12.78
CA ALA A 16 -2.97 3.48 12.01
C ALA A 16 -3.20 1.97 12.03
N LEU A 17 -2.14 1.17 11.92
CA LEU A 17 -2.24 -0.29 12.01
C LEU A 17 -2.66 -0.75 13.41
N LYS A 18 -2.16 -0.14 14.50
CA LYS A 18 -2.60 -0.47 15.87
C LYS A 18 -4.10 -0.26 16.10
N VAL A 19 -4.69 0.74 15.43
CA VAL A 19 -6.11 1.04 15.50
C VAL A 19 -6.93 0.05 14.70
N HIS A 20 -6.59 -0.16 13.43
CA HIS A 20 -7.45 -0.89 12.50
C HIS A 20 -7.17 -2.40 12.47
N ALA A 21 -5.94 -2.85 12.72
CA ALA A 21 -5.58 -4.28 12.66
C ALA A 21 -6.30 -5.14 13.71
N LYS A 22 -6.75 -4.55 14.83
CA LYS A 22 -7.46 -5.27 15.90
C LYS A 22 -8.83 -5.82 15.48
N ASN A 23 -9.39 -5.29 14.38
CA ASN A 23 -10.73 -5.64 13.93
C ASN A 23 -10.73 -6.63 12.76
N ASN A 24 -9.61 -7.33 12.50
CA ASN A 24 -9.44 -8.18 11.31
C ASN A 24 -9.79 -7.44 10.00
N CYS A 25 -9.47 -6.16 9.95
CA CYS A 25 -9.82 -5.27 8.86
C CYS A 25 -9.08 -5.61 7.56
N LEU A 26 -9.78 -5.63 6.43
CA LEU A 26 -9.15 -5.71 5.11
C LEU A 26 -8.46 -4.38 4.76
N ILE A 27 -7.14 -4.34 4.90
CA ILE A 27 -6.30 -3.16 4.68
C ILE A 27 -5.34 -3.43 3.51
N TYR A 28 -5.38 -2.55 2.52
CA TYR A 28 -4.38 -2.44 1.47
C TYR A 28 -3.46 -1.26 1.76
N MET A 29 -2.17 -1.39 1.46
CA MET A 29 -1.18 -0.36 1.67
C MET A 29 -0.43 -0.10 0.37
N TYR A 30 -0.51 1.13 -0.14
CA TYR A 30 0.22 1.59 -1.31
C TYR A 30 1.32 2.55 -0.88
N PHE A 31 2.57 2.16 -1.11
CA PHE A 31 3.76 2.92 -0.73
C PHE A 31 4.31 3.69 -1.93
N PHE A 32 4.52 4.99 -1.77
CA PHE A 32 5.04 5.88 -2.80
C PHE A 32 5.96 6.95 -2.19
N GLY A 33 6.80 7.56 -3.03
CA GLY A 33 7.70 8.64 -2.62
C GLY A 33 6.97 9.96 -2.42
N GLU A 34 7.45 10.80 -1.52
CA GLU A 34 6.89 12.13 -1.26
C GLU A 34 6.55 12.91 -2.54
N LYS A 35 5.37 13.54 -2.49
CA LYS A 35 4.84 14.38 -3.56
C LYS A 35 5.20 15.84 -3.30
N ASP A 36 5.56 16.55 -4.37
CA ASP A 36 5.79 17.99 -4.34
C ASP A 36 4.47 18.79 -4.25
N SER A 37 4.56 20.11 -4.30
CA SER A 37 3.40 21.01 -4.29
C SER A 37 2.46 20.85 -5.51
N THR A 38 2.92 20.21 -6.58
CA THR A 38 2.10 19.87 -7.76
C THR A 38 1.43 18.50 -7.62
N GLY A 39 1.66 17.80 -6.51
CA GLY A 39 1.12 16.47 -6.26
C GLY A 39 1.90 15.35 -6.94
N ARG A 40 3.09 15.63 -7.50
CA ARG A 40 3.88 14.62 -8.23
C ARG A 40 4.97 14.05 -7.34
N SER A 41 5.08 12.73 -7.33
CA SER A 41 6.13 12.04 -6.57
C SER A 41 7.51 12.32 -7.17
N TRP A 42 8.53 12.47 -6.32
CA TRP A 42 9.93 12.51 -6.78
C TRP A 42 10.37 11.20 -7.46
N CYS A 43 9.63 10.11 -7.25
CA CYS A 43 9.89 8.80 -7.83
C CYS A 43 9.17 8.63 -9.18
N PRO A 44 9.91 8.53 -10.31
CA PRO A 44 9.30 8.38 -11.64
C PRO A 44 8.42 7.14 -11.75
N ASP A 45 8.85 6.02 -11.14
CA ASP A 45 8.08 4.77 -11.17
C ASP A 45 6.75 4.91 -10.41
N CYS A 46 6.72 5.68 -9.31
CA CYS A 46 5.47 5.97 -8.59
C CYS A 46 4.51 6.79 -9.47
N VAL A 47 5.03 7.77 -10.21
CA VAL A 47 4.21 8.59 -11.13
C VAL A 47 3.66 7.74 -12.28
N ALA A 48 4.45 6.78 -12.79
CA ALA A 48 4.05 5.94 -13.91
C ALA A 48 2.90 4.97 -13.60
N VAL A 49 2.77 4.53 -12.34
CA VAL A 49 1.76 3.54 -11.93
C VAL A 49 0.54 4.15 -11.25
N GLU A 50 0.58 5.42 -10.88
CA GLU A 50 -0.41 6.07 -10.01
C GLU A 50 -1.85 5.88 -10.52
N ASP A 51 -2.10 6.27 -11.77
CA ASP A 51 -3.43 6.16 -12.39
C ASP A 51 -3.93 4.71 -12.49
N LEU A 52 -3.02 3.75 -12.74
CA LEU A 52 -3.34 2.33 -12.82
C LEU A 52 -3.72 1.76 -11.46
N VAL A 53 -2.95 2.10 -10.43
CA VAL A 53 -3.20 1.66 -9.05
C VAL A 53 -4.50 2.27 -8.52
N GLU A 54 -4.74 3.57 -8.75
CA GLU A 54 -5.99 4.23 -8.36
C GLU A 54 -7.21 3.63 -9.07
N THR A 55 -7.07 3.34 -10.37
CA THR A 55 -8.11 2.65 -11.14
C THR A 55 -8.38 1.26 -10.61
N ALA A 56 -7.33 0.50 -10.31
CA ALA A 56 -7.46 -0.85 -9.78
C ALA A 56 -8.11 -0.86 -8.39
N PHE A 57 -7.80 0.11 -7.52
CA PHE A 57 -8.52 0.28 -6.27
C PHE A 57 -10.00 0.55 -6.48
N ARG A 58 -10.36 1.45 -7.40
CA ARG A 58 -11.75 1.80 -7.69
C ARG A 58 -12.54 0.60 -8.26
N GLU A 59 -11.92 -0.16 -9.16
CA GLU A 59 -12.60 -1.24 -9.89
C GLU A 59 -12.60 -2.58 -9.16
N TYR A 60 -11.49 -2.92 -8.49
CA TYR A 60 -11.26 -4.27 -8.01
C TYR A 60 -11.23 -4.40 -6.48
N SER A 61 -10.95 -3.32 -5.73
CA SER A 61 -10.91 -3.43 -4.26
C SER A 61 -12.29 -3.64 -3.65
N HIS A 62 -12.33 -4.20 -2.44
CA HIS A 62 -13.57 -4.42 -1.73
C HIS A 62 -14.18 -3.07 -1.29
N PRO A 63 -15.49 -2.80 -1.47
CA PRO A 63 -16.09 -1.50 -1.16
C PRO A 63 -15.96 -1.00 0.28
N ASN A 64 -15.71 -1.91 1.24
CA ASN A 64 -15.44 -1.57 2.65
C ASN A 64 -14.01 -1.98 3.09
N SER A 65 -13.03 -1.98 2.19
CA SER A 65 -11.62 -2.06 2.60
C SER A 65 -11.07 -0.68 2.96
N LEU A 66 -10.02 -0.67 3.78
CA LEU A 66 -9.18 0.51 3.98
C LEU A 66 -8.02 0.50 2.98
N ILE A 67 -7.75 1.66 2.39
CA ILE A 67 -6.60 1.88 1.51
C ILE A 67 -5.69 2.90 2.18
N TYR A 68 -4.53 2.45 2.63
CA TYR A 68 -3.50 3.31 3.18
C TYR A 68 -2.62 3.80 2.05
N THR A 69 -2.64 5.09 1.79
CA THR A 69 -1.72 5.74 0.85
C THR A 69 -0.54 6.26 1.65
N VAL A 70 0.59 5.55 1.58
CA VAL A 70 1.75 5.74 2.44
C VAL A 70 2.85 6.49 1.71
N ASN A 71 3.05 7.74 2.08
CA ASN A 71 4.22 8.51 1.72
C ASN A 71 5.42 8.05 2.57
N VAL A 72 6.45 7.50 1.91
CA VAL A 72 7.66 7.02 2.59
C VAL A 72 8.67 8.12 2.94
N GLY A 73 8.40 9.35 2.53
CA GLY A 73 9.26 10.52 2.71
C GLY A 73 10.08 10.87 1.47
N ASP A 74 11.08 11.72 1.68
CA ASP A 74 11.95 12.20 0.61
C ASP A 74 12.87 11.10 0.05
N ARG A 75 13.49 11.40 -1.10
CA ARG A 75 14.37 10.46 -1.82
C ARG A 75 15.59 10.04 -1.01
N THR A 76 16.14 10.94 -0.20
CA THR A 76 17.34 10.70 0.60
C THR A 76 17.04 9.73 1.74
N ALA A 77 15.97 9.99 2.49
CA ALA A 77 15.46 9.12 3.53
C ALA A 77 15.10 7.72 2.99
N TRP A 78 14.46 7.64 1.82
CA TRP A 78 14.14 6.36 1.19
C TRP A 78 15.38 5.56 0.78
N LYS A 79 16.40 6.23 0.23
CA LYS A 79 17.64 5.59 -0.21
C LYS A 79 18.55 5.17 0.93
N ASP A 80 18.33 5.68 2.14
CA ASP A 80 19.06 5.21 3.31
C ASP A 80 18.81 3.70 3.51
N LYS A 81 19.90 2.94 3.49
CA LYS A 81 19.92 1.49 3.72
C LYS A 81 20.20 1.15 5.17
N SER A 82 20.43 2.14 6.02
CA SER A 82 20.59 1.96 7.45
C SER A 82 19.27 1.55 8.11
N PRO A 83 19.31 0.99 9.34
CA PRO A 83 18.11 0.71 10.13
C PRO A 83 17.27 1.94 10.50
N ALA A 84 17.67 3.16 10.12
CA ALA A 84 16.85 4.35 10.26
C ALA A 84 15.64 4.33 9.32
N ASN A 85 15.79 3.76 8.11
CA ASN A 85 14.66 3.56 7.21
C ASN A 85 13.86 2.31 7.63
N LYS A 86 12.89 2.53 8.52
CA LYS A 86 12.04 1.47 9.09
C LYS A 86 11.18 0.73 8.06
N PHE A 87 10.90 1.33 6.90
CA PHE A 87 10.16 0.65 5.83
C PHE A 87 10.93 -0.53 5.24
N ARG A 88 12.28 -0.52 5.32
CA ARG A 88 13.14 -1.62 4.84
C ARG A 88 13.26 -2.77 5.85
N LEU A 89 12.69 -2.63 7.04
CA LEU A 89 12.73 -3.63 8.11
C LEU A 89 11.39 -4.38 8.21
N PRO A 90 11.33 -5.50 8.96
CA PRO A 90 10.06 -6.12 9.30
C PRO A 90 9.11 -5.13 9.98
N PRO A 91 7.79 -5.20 9.68
CA PRO A 91 7.13 -6.26 8.90
C PRO A 91 7.12 -6.04 7.38
N PHE A 92 7.39 -4.83 6.87
CA PHE A 92 7.16 -4.52 5.45
C PHE A 92 8.28 -4.96 4.51
N ASN A 93 9.53 -4.91 4.99
CA ASN A 93 10.72 -5.31 4.23
C ASN A 93 10.75 -4.74 2.80
N LEU A 94 10.38 -3.47 2.64
CA LEU A 94 10.30 -2.86 1.31
C LEU A 94 11.69 -2.71 0.71
N THR A 95 11.89 -3.27 -0.48
CA THR A 95 13.13 -3.14 -1.26
C THR A 95 13.01 -2.04 -2.30
N VAL A 96 11.81 -1.84 -2.84
CA VAL A 96 11.46 -0.90 -3.91
C VAL A 96 10.16 -0.15 -3.60
N ILE A 97 9.99 1.02 -4.21
CA ILE A 97 8.72 1.73 -4.37
C ILE A 97 8.55 2.07 -5.85
N PRO A 98 7.33 2.14 -6.39
CA PRO A 98 6.05 1.92 -5.72
C PRO A 98 5.85 0.47 -5.26
N ALA A 99 5.06 0.24 -4.21
CA ALA A 99 4.72 -1.10 -3.75
C ALA A 99 3.28 -1.16 -3.23
N LEU A 100 2.58 -2.24 -3.51
CA LEU A 100 1.22 -2.51 -3.04
C LEU A 100 1.21 -3.79 -2.21
N LEU A 101 0.79 -3.69 -0.96
CA LEU A 101 0.76 -4.81 -0.01
C LEU A 101 -0.64 -4.98 0.56
N ARG A 102 -1.02 -6.21 0.88
CA ARG A 102 -2.15 -6.48 1.78
C ARG A 102 -1.61 -6.67 3.20
N TRP A 103 -2.21 -5.99 4.17
CA TRP A 103 -1.79 -6.13 5.57
C TRP A 103 -2.01 -7.56 6.08
N ASN A 104 -1.09 -8.02 6.92
CA ASN A 104 -1.12 -9.35 7.55
C ASN A 104 -1.20 -10.53 6.57
N ASN A 105 -0.69 -10.35 5.34
CA ASN A 105 -0.63 -11.40 4.35
C ASN A 105 0.66 -11.31 3.52
N SER A 106 0.91 -12.32 2.70
CA SER A 106 2.04 -12.47 1.79
C SER A 106 1.84 -11.78 0.44
N GLU A 107 0.60 -11.45 0.05
CA GLU A 107 0.33 -10.79 -1.23
C GLU A 107 0.98 -9.40 -1.28
N ARG A 108 1.82 -9.21 -2.30
CA ARG A 108 2.41 -7.92 -2.62
C ARG A 108 2.75 -7.81 -4.10
N LEU A 109 2.72 -6.59 -4.61
CA LEU A 109 3.22 -6.21 -5.93
C LEU A 109 4.24 -5.10 -5.76
N ASP A 110 5.37 -5.21 -6.44
CA ASP A 110 6.51 -4.32 -6.32
C ASP A 110 6.87 -3.72 -7.69
N GLY A 111 7.13 -2.41 -7.71
CA GLY A 111 7.66 -1.69 -8.86
C GLY A 111 6.87 -1.90 -10.16
N ASP A 112 7.54 -2.49 -11.16
CA ASP A 112 7.00 -2.71 -12.51
C ASP A 112 5.83 -3.70 -12.55
N GLN A 113 5.64 -4.52 -11.51
CA GLN A 113 4.49 -5.40 -11.40
C GLN A 113 3.17 -4.59 -11.35
N LEU A 114 3.21 -3.36 -10.82
CA LEU A 114 2.06 -2.46 -10.76
C LEU A 114 1.70 -1.87 -12.14
N LEU A 115 2.56 -2.02 -13.16
CA LEU A 115 2.24 -1.63 -14.54
C LEU A 115 1.40 -2.68 -15.28
N LYS A 116 1.18 -3.86 -14.68
CA LYS A 116 0.48 -4.98 -15.31
C LYS A 116 -0.95 -5.06 -14.77
N PRO A 117 -1.99 -4.64 -15.55
CA PRO A 117 -3.37 -4.64 -15.08
C PRO A 117 -3.86 -6.02 -14.62
N ASP A 118 -3.40 -7.09 -15.28
CA ASP A 118 -3.76 -8.46 -14.91
C ASP A 118 -3.24 -8.84 -13.52
N LEU A 119 -2.03 -8.39 -13.14
CA LEU A 119 -1.49 -8.63 -11.81
C LEU A 119 -2.25 -7.82 -10.74
N LEU A 120 -2.59 -6.57 -11.04
CA LEU A 120 -3.42 -5.75 -10.15
C LEU A 120 -4.77 -6.43 -9.90
N LYS A 121 -5.44 -6.86 -10.98
CA LYS A 121 -6.71 -7.57 -10.88
C LYS A 121 -6.59 -8.85 -10.07
N LEU A 122 -5.56 -9.67 -10.34
CA LEU A 122 -5.31 -10.90 -9.61
C LEU A 122 -5.07 -10.64 -8.12
N PHE A 123 -4.26 -9.62 -7.78
CA PHE A 123 -3.99 -9.22 -6.40
C PHE A 123 -5.28 -8.94 -5.61
N PHE A 124 -6.23 -8.22 -6.21
CA PHE A 124 -7.51 -7.93 -5.54
C PHE A 124 -8.47 -9.13 -5.52
N ASP A 125 -8.46 -9.98 -6.55
CA ASP A 125 -9.31 -11.18 -6.62
C ASP A 125 -8.85 -12.26 -5.60
N GLU A 126 -7.54 -12.45 -5.42
CA GLU A 126 -6.96 -13.30 -4.37
C GLU A 126 -7.29 -12.76 -2.98
N ALA A 127 -7.17 -11.44 -2.78
CA ALA A 127 -7.49 -10.81 -1.51
C ALA A 127 -8.95 -11.03 -1.09
N LYS A 128 -9.90 -10.99 -2.03
CA LYS A 128 -11.31 -11.32 -1.77
C LYS A 128 -11.48 -12.79 -1.39
N SER A 129 -10.86 -13.69 -2.16
CA SER A 129 -10.98 -15.14 -1.97
C SER A 129 -10.45 -15.57 -0.60
N GLN A 130 -9.30 -15.02 -0.19
CA GLN A 130 -8.69 -15.35 1.09
C GLN A 130 -9.28 -14.60 2.28
N SER A 131 -9.91 -13.43 2.08
CA SER A 131 -10.65 -12.77 3.16
C SER A 131 -11.74 -13.67 3.75
N ALA A 132 -12.33 -14.54 2.91
CA ALA A 132 -13.28 -15.54 3.33
C ALA A 132 -12.65 -16.70 4.13
N THR A 133 -11.36 -16.99 3.93
CA THR A 133 -10.67 -18.10 4.61
C THR A 133 -9.95 -17.66 5.89
N ASP A 134 -9.44 -16.43 5.94
CA ASP A 134 -8.66 -15.90 7.07
C ASP A 134 -9.48 -15.03 8.05
N ASN A 135 -10.82 -15.10 7.97
CA ASN A 135 -11.74 -14.29 8.77
C ASN A 135 -11.43 -12.77 8.75
N THR A 136 -10.81 -12.28 7.67
CA THR A 136 -10.56 -10.85 7.47
C THR A 136 -11.88 -10.21 7.03
N ILE A 137 -12.40 -9.28 7.83
CA ILE A 137 -13.65 -8.61 7.55
C ILE A 137 -13.42 -7.24 6.89
N PRO A 138 -14.30 -6.83 5.97
CA PRO A 138 -14.33 -5.45 5.52
C PRO A 138 -14.52 -4.50 6.71
N CYS A 139 -13.72 -3.45 6.77
CA CYS A 139 -13.81 -2.41 7.79
C CYS A 139 -15.12 -1.65 7.65
N LYS A 140 -15.98 -1.71 8.68
CA LYS A 140 -17.11 -0.80 8.82
C LYS A 140 -16.75 0.33 9.78
#